data_AF-A0A098SE04-F1
#
_entry.id   AF-A0A098SE04-F1
#
_cell.length_a   1.000
_cell.length_b   1.000
_cell.length_c   1.000
_cell.angle_alpha   90.00
_cell.angle_beta   90.00
_cell.angle_gamma   90.00
#
_symmetry.space_group_name_H-M   'P 1'
#
loop_
_entity.id
_entity.type
_entity.pdbx_description
1 polymer ?
#
loop_
_entity_poly.entity_id
_entity_poly.type
_entity_poly.pdbx_seq_one_letter_code
_entity_poly.pdbx_strand_id
1 'polypeptide(L)'
;MKNLLILATMLLTFGFANAQTVKTKNSYGDPVAYVDGNTLKSKNSYGDALFYKDGNTIKRKNSYGDAVYYIDGNTVKYKNSYGDAVYYFDGNTIKSKNSYGDALYFLDGKTLKYKNSYGDAVYYFEGIPEKWVIICLIGL
;
A
#
# COMPACT_ATOMS: atom_id res chain seq x y z
N MET A 1 36.52 8.38 -2.68
CA MET A 1 35.39 9.34 -2.84
C MET A 1 34.27 8.81 -3.75
N LYS A 2 34.57 8.20 -4.91
CA LYS A 2 33.53 7.61 -5.80
C LYS A 2 32.65 6.55 -5.11
N ASN A 3 33.23 5.66 -4.29
CA ASN A 3 32.46 4.61 -3.60
C ASN A 3 31.54 5.15 -2.49
N LEU A 4 31.92 6.27 -1.84
CA LEU A 4 31.07 6.94 -0.85
C LEU A 4 29.89 7.66 -1.54
N LEU A 5 30.12 8.18 -2.75
CA LEU A 5 29.09 8.83 -3.56
C LEU A 5 28.04 7.83 -4.07
N ILE A 6 28.46 6.62 -4.45
CA ILE A 6 27.56 5.53 -4.89
C ILE A 6 26.74 4.99 -3.72
N LEU A 7 27.34 4.89 -2.52
CA LEU A 7 26.61 4.48 -1.33
C LEU A 7 25.58 5.54 -0.89
N ALA A 8 25.91 6.83 -1.01
CA ALA A 8 24.99 7.93 -0.73
C ALA A 8 23.84 8.03 -1.74
N THR A 9 24.06 7.75 -3.03
CA THR A 9 23.00 7.72 -4.03
C THR A 9 22.11 6.48 -3.93
N MET A 10 22.65 5.32 -3.51
CA MET A 10 21.82 4.17 -3.13
C MET A 10 21.02 4.45 -1.85
N LEU A 11 21.59 5.13 -0.84
CA LEU A 11 20.87 5.47 0.38
C LEU A 11 19.71 6.45 0.12
N LEU A 12 19.78 7.25 -0.94
CA LEU A 12 18.72 8.17 -1.37
C LEU A 12 17.57 7.50 -2.14
N THR A 13 17.73 6.25 -2.61
CA THR A 13 16.67 5.52 -3.33
C THR A 13 15.89 4.54 -2.47
N PHE A 14 16.32 4.27 -1.24
CA PHE A 14 15.61 3.42 -0.28
C PHE A 14 14.90 4.24 0.79
N GLY A 15 13.65 4.65 0.54
CA GLY A 15 12.77 5.05 1.65
C GLY A 15 11.79 6.19 1.42
N PHE A 16 11.80 6.86 0.27
CA PHE A 16 10.76 7.83 -0.04
C PHE A 16 9.60 7.10 -0.72
N ALA A 17 8.59 6.74 0.06
CA ALA A 17 7.25 6.55 -0.49
C ALA A 17 6.92 7.85 -1.23
N ASN A 18 7.00 7.81 -2.57
CA ASN A 18 6.77 9.00 -3.38
C ASN A 18 5.37 9.51 -3.06
N ALA A 19 5.30 10.79 -2.67
CA ALA A 19 4.02 11.39 -2.38
C ALA A 19 3.14 11.29 -3.62
N GLN A 20 1.92 10.79 -3.46
CA GLN A 20 1.04 10.51 -4.59
C GLN A 20 -0.43 10.57 -4.20
N THR A 21 -1.25 11.01 -5.15
CA THR A 21 -2.70 10.92 -5.04
C THR A 21 -3.17 9.56 -5.51
N VAL A 22 -4.12 8.98 -4.77
CA VAL A 22 -4.90 7.82 -5.18
C VAL A 22 -6.29 8.32 -5.58
N LYS A 23 -6.75 7.91 -6.75
CA LYS A 23 -8.01 8.33 -7.35
C LYS A 23 -8.94 7.15 -7.56
N THR A 24 -10.24 7.39 -7.68
CA THR A 24 -11.20 6.34 -8.06
C THR A 24 -11.00 5.94 -9.51
N LYS A 25 -10.93 4.65 -9.81
CA LYS A 25 -10.97 4.04 -11.16
C LYS A 25 -9.83 4.41 -12.13
N ASN A 26 -9.56 5.69 -12.40
CA ASN A 26 -8.61 6.17 -13.40
C ASN A 26 -7.96 7.52 -13.02
N SER A 27 -7.09 8.04 -13.89
CA SER A 27 -6.32 9.27 -13.67
C SER A 27 -7.16 10.55 -13.53
N TYR A 28 -8.40 10.55 -14.00
CA TYR A 28 -9.35 11.66 -13.92
C TYR A 28 -10.39 11.49 -12.81
N GLY A 29 -10.39 10.35 -12.11
CA GLY A 29 -11.35 10.12 -11.02
C GLY A 29 -11.09 10.99 -9.79
N ASP A 30 -12.04 10.95 -8.86
CA ASP A 30 -11.97 11.76 -7.66
C ASP A 30 -10.84 11.27 -6.73
N PRO A 31 -10.10 12.20 -6.08
CA PRO A 31 -9.08 11.84 -5.12
C PRO A 31 -9.71 11.21 -3.88
N VAL A 32 -9.22 10.02 -3.49
CA VAL A 32 -9.70 9.27 -2.32
C VAL A 32 -8.68 9.25 -1.18
N ALA A 33 -7.40 9.24 -1.51
CA ALA A 33 -6.33 9.24 -0.54
C ALA A 33 -5.08 9.93 -1.07
N TYR A 34 -4.20 10.32 -0.17
CA TYR A 34 -2.91 10.88 -0.49
C TYR A 34 -1.83 10.20 0.35
N VAL A 35 -0.81 9.67 -0.31
CA VAL A 35 0.37 9.11 0.35
C VAL A 35 1.35 10.24 0.59
N ASP A 36 1.79 10.39 1.84
CA ASP A 36 2.76 11.39 2.27
C ASP A 36 3.82 10.69 3.14
N GLY A 37 4.90 10.24 2.50
CA GLY A 37 5.88 9.35 3.12
C GLY A 37 5.19 8.11 3.68
N ASN A 38 5.35 7.86 4.98
CA ASN A 38 4.75 6.72 5.67
C ASN A 38 3.26 6.92 6.06
N THR A 39 2.63 8.03 5.68
CA THR A 39 1.26 8.34 6.09
C THR A 39 0.30 8.25 4.91
N LEU A 40 -0.84 7.57 5.08
CA LEU A 40 -1.97 7.67 4.16
C LEU A 40 -2.99 8.65 4.73
N LYS A 41 -3.25 9.72 3.99
CA LYS A 41 -4.19 10.80 4.34
C LYS A 41 -5.47 10.71 3.52
N SER A 42 -6.55 11.26 4.04
CA SER A 42 -7.83 11.36 3.34
C SER A 42 -7.76 12.37 2.20
N LYS A 43 -8.08 11.97 0.97
CA LYS A 43 -8.19 12.80 -0.25
C LYS A 43 -6.91 13.52 -0.72
N ASN A 44 -6.26 14.34 0.11
CA ASN A 44 -5.14 15.21 -0.29
C ASN A 44 -4.09 15.37 0.84
N SER A 45 -3.04 16.16 0.57
CA SER A 45 -1.90 16.39 1.48
C SER A 45 -2.26 17.05 2.81
N TYR A 46 -3.38 17.77 2.87
CA TYR A 46 -3.90 18.44 4.06
C TYR A 46 -4.97 17.62 4.79
N GLY A 47 -5.41 16.50 4.21
CA GLY A 47 -6.43 15.66 4.83
C GLY A 47 -5.94 14.92 6.06
N ASP A 48 -6.89 14.46 6.86
CA ASP A 48 -6.61 13.72 8.08
C ASP A 48 -5.80 12.46 7.80
N ALA A 49 -4.82 12.18 8.66
CA ALA A 49 -4.08 10.94 8.62
C ALA A 49 -5.01 9.77 8.99
N LEU A 50 -5.10 8.79 8.09
CA LEU A 50 -5.91 7.59 8.27
C LEU A 50 -5.06 6.43 8.80
N PHE A 51 -3.89 6.26 8.20
CA PHE A 51 -2.94 5.20 8.55
C PHE A 51 -1.50 5.68 8.52
N TYR A 52 -0.66 5.01 9.30
CA TYR A 52 0.77 5.23 9.36
C TYR A 52 1.51 3.91 9.25
N LYS A 53 2.53 3.84 8.39
CA LYS A 53 3.42 2.70 8.25
C LYS A 53 4.62 2.83 9.18
N ASP A 54 4.73 1.91 10.12
CA ASP A 54 5.83 1.78 11.07
C ASP A 54 6.52 0.43 10.85
N GLY A 55 7.60 0.44 10.06
CA GLY A 55 8.28 -0.77 9.60
C GLY A 55 7.32 -1.68 8.82
N ASN A 56 7.05 -2.86 9.36
CA ASN A 56 6.11 -3.85 8.81
C ASN A 56 4.67 -3.68 9.31
N THR A 57 4.43 -2.76 10.25
CA THR A 57 3.12 -2.59 10.89
C THR A 57 2.39 -1.39 10.29
N ILE A 58 1.12 -1.55 9.98
CA ILE A 58 0.21 -0.46 9.62
C ILE A 58 -0.60 -0.10 10.87
N LYS A 59 -0.52 1.16 11.28
CA LYS A 59 -1.18 1.71 12.47
C LYS A 59 -2.26 2.72 12.09
N ARG A 60 -3.26 2.93 12.96
CA ARG A 60 -4.26 4.00 12.78
C ARG A 60 -3.63 5.37 13.01
N LYS A 61 -3.87 6.31 12.11
CA LYS A 61 -3.52 7.74 12.19
C LYS A 61 -2.02 8.08 12.27
N ASN A 62 -1.26 7.53 13.22
CA ASN A 62 0.14 7.90 13.48
C ASN A 62 0.96 6.72 14.05
N SER A 63 2.24 6.96 14.34
CA SER A 63 3.18 5.96 14.86
C SER A 63 2.84 5.39 16.23
N TYR A 64 2.01 6.08 17.02
CA TYR A 64 1.55 5.64 18.34
C TYR A 64 0.15 5.02 18.32
N GLY A 65 -0.54 5.04 17.18
CA GLY A 65 -1.87 4.47 17.06
C GLY A 65 -1.87 2.94 17.04
N ASP A 66 -3.07 2.38 17.21
CA ASP A 66 -3.26 0.93 17.25
C ASP A 66 -2.82 0.27 15.95
N ALA A 67 -2.13 -0.85 16.07
CA ALA A 67 -1.79 -1.71 14.94
C ALA A 67 -3.05 -2.33 14.35
N VAL A 68 -3.17 -2.28 13.02
CA VAL A 68 -4.30 -2.82 12.25
C VAL A 68 -3.87 -4.02 11.45
N TYR A 69 -2.72 -3.92 10.77
CA TYR A 69 -2.15 -4.98 9.96
C TYR A 69 -0.65 -5.09 10.16
N TYR A 70 -0.12 -6.28 9.91
CA TYR A 70 1.31 -6.56 9.85
C TYR A 70 1.63 -7.23 8.52
N ILE A 71 2.66 -6.74 7.82
CA ILE A 71 3.11 -7.29 6.53
C ILE A 71 4.35 -8.15 6.78
N ASP A 72 4.21 -9.44 6.48
CA ASP A 72 5.26 -10.46 6.58
C ASP A 72 5.55 -11.02 5.18
N GLY A 73 6.49 -10.37 4.48
CA GLY A 73 6.84 -10.70 3.09
C GLY A 73 5.64 -10.53 2.14
N ASN A 74 5.03 -11.65 1.75
CA ASN A 74 3.83 -11.68 0.89
C ASN A 74 2.53 -11.82 1.67
N THR A 75 2.58 -12.11 2.96
CA THR A 75 1.39 -12.32 3.79
C THR A 75 1.07 -11.06 4.57
N VAL A 76 -0.21 -10.71 4.66
CA VAL A 76 -0.71 -9.66 5.53
C VAL A 76 -1.51 -10.31 6.63
N LYS A 77 -1.19 -9.95 7.86
CA LYS A 77 -1.78 -10.51 9.07
C LYS A 77 -2.52 -9.42 9.85
N TYR A 78 -3.54 -9.82 10.60
CA TYR A 78 -4.26 -8.90 11.46
C TYR A 78 -3.41 -8.50 12.68
N LYS A 79 -3.27 -7.20 12.92
CA LYS A 79 -2.57 -6.55 14.05
C LYS A 79 -1.06 -6.80 14.20
N ASN A 80 -0.57 -8.04 14.13
CA ASN A 80 0.82 -8.39 14.42
C ASN A 80 1.31 -9.63 13.64
N SER A 81 2.58 -10.01 13.83
CA SER A 81 3.23 -11.14 13.13
C SER A 81 2.65 -12.52 13.45
N TYR A 82 1.93 -12.65 14.57
CA TYR A 82 1.28 -13.89 15.01
C TYR A 82 -0.21 -13.93 14.69
N GLY A 83 -0.79 -12.82 14.22
CA GLY A 83 -2.21 -12.75 13.87
C GLY A 83 -2.56 -13.59 12.64
N ASP A 84 -3.86 -13.77 12.44
CA ASP A 84 -4.38 -14.51 11.29
C ASP A 84 -4.02 -13.82 9.99
N ALA A 85 -3.63 -14.61 8.99
CA ALA A 85 -3.42 -14.13 7.64
C ALA A 85 -4.77 -13.71 7.03
N VAL A 86 -4.84 -12.50 6.51
CA VAL A 86 -6.04 -11.91 5.89
C VAL A 86 -5.87 -11.76 4.38
N TYR A 87 -4.66 -11.41 3.92
CA TYR A 87 -4.34 -11.25 2.51
C TYR A 87 -3.00 -11.89 2.16
N TYR A 88 -2.85 -12.27 0.90
CA TYR A 88 -1.60 -12.79 0.35
C TYR A 88 -1.32 -12.18 -1.02
N PHE A 89 -0.11 -11.66 -1.21
CA PHE A 89 0.37 -11.14 -2.49
C PHE A 89 1.01 -12.26 -3.31
N ASP A 90 0.36 -12.63 -4.41
CA ASP A 90 0.82 -13.61 -5.40
C ASP A 90 1.12 -12.88 -6.72
N GLY A 91 2.35 -12.37 -6.84
CA GLY A 91 2.73 -11.44 -7.90
C GLY A 91 1.85 -10.18 -7.87
N ASN A 92 1.11 -9.94 -8.95
CA ASN A 92 0.18 -8.82 -9.07
C ASN A 92 -1.21 -9.10 -8.47
N THR A 93 -1.49 -10.32 -8.02
CA THR A 93 -2.80 -10.69 -7.48
C THR A 93 -2.78 -10.63 -5.96
N ILE A 94 -3.78 -9.98 -5.37
CA ILE A 94 -4.03 -10.06 -3.92
C ILE A 94 -5.13 -11.09 -3.69
N LYS A 95 -4.78 -12.12 -2.91
CA LYS A 95 -5.63 -13.27 -2.59
C LYS A 95 -6.07 -13.24 -1.13
N SER A 96 -7.16 -13.94 -0.84
CA SER A 96 -7.64 -14.19 0.52
C SER A 96 -6.68 -15.13 1.26
N LYS A 97 -6.16 -14.71 2.42
CA LYS A 97 -5.36 -15.50 3.38
C LYS A 97 -4.01 -16.07 2.89
N ASN A 98 -3.93 -16.77 1.76
CA ASN A 98 -2.73 -17.47 1.29
C ASN A 98 -2.70 -17.58 -0.26
N SER A 99 -1.68 -18.26 -0.81
CA SER A 99 -1.46 -18.42 -2.26
C SER A 99 -2.55 -19.23 -2.98
N TYR A 100 -3.32 -20.06 -2.26
CA TYR A 100 -4.41 -20.86 -2.82
C TYR A 100 -5.79 -20.21 -2.62
N GLY A 101 -5.88 -19.12 -1.87
CA GLY A 101 -7.14 -18.44 -1.65
C GLY A 101 -7.64 -17.69 -2.88
N ASP A 102 -8.91 -17.28 -2.81
CA ASP A 102 -9.57 -16.58 -3.91
C ASP A 102 -8.86 -15.27 -4.26
N ALA A 103 -8.73 -15.00 -5.56
CA ALA A 103 -8.28 -13.72 -6.05
C ALA A 103 -9.32 -12.64 -5.72
N LEU A 104 -8.90 -11.62 -4.97
CA LEU A 104 -9.76 -10.51 -4.55
C LEU A 104 -9.51 -9.27 -5.42
N TYR A 105 -8.23 -8.98 -5.67
CA TYR A 105 -7.80 -7.83 -6.45
C TYR A 105 -6.61 -8.17 -7.33
N PHE A 106 -6.40 -7.36 -8.36
CA PHE A 106 -5.28 -7.45 -9.28
C PHE A 106 -4.68 -6.07 -9.52
N LEU A 107 -3.37 -5.93 -9.36
CA LEU A 107 -2.65 -4.70 -9.64
C LEU A 107 -2.13 -4.71 -11.09
N ASP A 108 -2.82 -3.97 -11.95
CA ASP A 108 -2.45 -3.76 -13.35
C ASP A 108 -1.65 -2.47 -13.49
N GLY A 109 -0.34 -2.56 -13.23
CA GLY A 109 0.57 -1.42 -13.18
C GLY A 109 0.17 -0.40 -12.12
N LYS A 110 -0.50 0.67 -12.56
CA LYS A 110 -0.98 1.78 -11.72
C LYS A 110 -2.46 1.67 -11.33
N THR A 111 -3.14 0.59 -11.69
CA THR A 111 -4.58 0.45 -11.45
C THR A 111 -4.85 -0.80 -10.63
N LEU A 112 -5.52 -0.66 -9.49
CA LEU A 112 -6.08 -1.79 -8.76
C LEU A 112 -7.44 -2.14 -9.35
N LYS A 113 -7.62 -3.41 -9.73
CA LYS A 113 -8.85 -3.95 -10.30
C LYS A 113 -9.41 -5.06 -9.43
N TYR A 114 -10.71 -5.33 -9.53
CA TYR A 114 -11.30 -6.49 -8.87
C TYR A 114 -10.86 -7.80 -9.55
N LYS A 115 -10.41 -8.76 -8.74
CA LYS A 115 -10.08 -10.15 -9.10
C LYS A 115 -8.95 -10.37 -10.12
N ASN A 116 -8.98 -9.75 -11.30
CA ASN A 116 -8.05 -10.00 -12.41
C ASN A 116 -7.83 -8.76 -13.30
N SER A 117 -7.00 -8.88 -14.34
CA SER A 117 -6.64 -7.80 -15.26
C SER A 117 -7.81 -7.24 -16.09
N TYR A 118 -8.90 -7.99 -16.25
CA TYR A 118 -10.11 -7.58 -16.97
C TYR A 118 -11.20 -7.05 -16.03
N GLY A 119 -11.01 -7.13 -14.71
CA GLY A 119 -11.98 -6.66 -13.74
C GLY A 119 -12.08 -5.14 -13.69
N ASP A 120 -13.16 -4.66 -13.09
CA ASP A 120 -13.41 -3.22 -12.95
C ASP A 120 -12.31 -2.55 -12.12
N ALA A 121 -11.89 -1.38 -12.59
CA ALA A 121 -10.92 -0.56 -11.88
C ALA A 121 -11.54 0.02 -10.61
N VAL A 122 -10.83 -0.13 -9.49
CA VAL A 122 -11.22 0.35 -8.16
C VAL A 122 -10.47 1.64 -7.87
N TYR A 123 -9.15 1.58 -7.93
CA TYR A 123 -8.27 2.69 -7.64
C TYR A 123 -7.22 2.87 -8.72
N TYR A 124 -6.86 4.12 -8.98
CA TYR A 124 -5.74 4.53 -9.80
C TYR A 124 -4.71 5.24 -8.95
N PHE A 125 -3.45 4.88 -9.13
CA PHE A 125 -2.29 5.43 -8.44
C PHE A 125 -1.49 6.30 -9.40
N GLU A 126 -1.00 7.46 -8.97
CA GLU A 126 -0.12 8.27 -9.81
C GLU A 126 1.24 7.58 -10.04
N GLY A 127 1.72 6.81 -9.06
CA GLY A 127 2.91 5.95 -9.12
C GLY A 127 2.57 4.47 -8.95
N ILE A 128 3.59 3.61 -8.95
CA ILE A 128 3.40 2.22 -8.55
C ILE A 128 3.20 2.20 -7.02
N PRO A 129 2.08 1.67 -6.51
CA PRO A 129 1.81 1.67 -5.09
C PRO A 129 2.66 0.65 -4.34
N GLU A 130 3.01 0.97 -3.10
CA GLU A 130 3.51 -0.01 -2.17
C GLU A 130 2.38 -0.90 -1.63
N LYS A 131 2.72 -2.13 -1.23
CA LYS A 131 1.75 -3.10 -0.66
C LYS A 131 0.91 -2.51 0.47
N TRP A 132 1.52 -1.75 1.37
CA TRP A 132 0.82 -1.18 2.53
C TRP A 132 -0.27 -0.18 2.13
N VAL A 133 -0.05 0.60 1.07
CA VAL A 133 -1.04 1.55 0.54
C VAL A 133 -2.26 0.78 0.04
N ILE A 134 -2.03 -0.30 -0.71
CA ILE A 134 -3.11 -1.17 -1.20
C ILE A 134 -3.91 -1.75 -0.02
N ILE A 135 -3.23 -2.28 1.00
CA ILE A 135 -3.89 -2.87 2.17
C ILE A 135 -4.72 -1.85 2.94
N CYS A 136 -4.22 -0.64 3.13
CA CYS A 136 -5.00 0.43 3.75
C CYS A 136 -6.29 0.70 2.97
N LEU A 137 -6.22 0.77 1.63
CA LEU A 137 -7.36 1.13 0.78
C LEU A 137 -8.44 0.04 0.66
N ILE A 138 -8.05 -1.24 0.67
CA ILE A 138 -9.01 -2.35 0.61
C ILE A 138 -9.53 -2.75 2.00
N GLY A 139 -8.87 -2.28 3.07
CA GLY A 139 -9.27 -2.49 4.46
C GLY A 139 -10.01 -1.31 5.11
N LEU A 140 -10.26 -0.22 4.35
CA LEU A 140 -11.17 0.88 4.73
C LEU A 140 -12.63 0.42 4.63
#